data_AF-A0A7M2A3F7-F1
#
_entry.id   AF-A0A7M2A3F7-F1
#
_cell.length_a   1.000
_cell.length_b   1.000
_cell.length_c   1.000
_cell.angle_alpha   90.00
_cell.angle_beta   90.00
_cell.angle_gamma   90.00
#
_symmetry.space_group_name_H-M   'P 1'
#
loop_
_entity.id
_entity.type
_entity.pdbx_description
1 polymer ?
#
loop_
_entity_poly.entity_id
_entity_poly.type
_entity_poly.pdbx_seq_one_letter_code
_entity_poly.pdbx_strand_id
1 'polypeptide(L)' 'MSKLTEILDPSTTTGSLLIGIISGLISGVILGFFSGKKYEVNKLKTKGNNSPIINKSEIKVNSNEK' A
#
# COMPACT_ATOMS: atom_id res chain seq x y z
N MET A 1 37.98 16.22 8.12
CA MET A 1 36.60 16.16 7.58
C MET A 1 36.25 14.69 7.39
N SER A 2 35.08 14.22 7.84
CA SER A 2 34.77 12.78 7.79
C SER A 2 34.47 12.34 6.35
N LYS A 3 34.91 11.16 5.92
CA LYS A 3 34.61 10.63 4.57
C LYS A 3 33.10 10.46 4.33
N LEU A 4 32.30 10.33 5.39
CA LEU A 4 30.85 10.22 5.31
C LEU A 4 30.19 11.52 4.83
N THR A 5 30.72 12.67 5.25
CA THR A 5 30.24 13.99 4.81
C THR A 5 30.51 14.26 3.34
N GLU A 6 31.52 13.62 2.75
CA GLU A 6 31.88 13.76 1.33
C GLU A 6 31.01 12.87 0.43
N ILE A 7 30.62 11.69 0.92
CA ILE A 7 29.72 10.75 0.20
C ILE A 7 28.25 11.23 0.26
N LEU A 8 27.85 11.90 1.35
CA LEU A 8 26.54 12.52 1.50
C LEU A 8 26.50 13.97 0.99
N ASP A 9 27.49 14.40 0.21
CA ASP A 9 27.49 15.75 -0.33
C ASP A 9 26.40 15.88 -1.43
N PRO A 10 25.35 16.69 -1.22
CA PRO A 10 24.26 16.85 -2.17
C PRO A 10 24.69 17.51 -3.49
N SER A 11 25.88 18.13 -3.51
CA SER A 11 26.46 18.72 -4.73
C SER A 11 27.00 17.68 -5.71
N THR A 12 27.19 16.44 -5.26
CA THR A 12 27.65 15.32 -6.10
C THR A 12 26.48 14.47 -6.60
N THR A 13 26.60 13.92 -7.81
CA THR A 13 25.58 13.01 -8.38
C THR A 13 25.36 11.77 -7.50
N THR A 14 26.43 11.24 -6.92
CA THR A 14 26.36 10.07 -6.03
C THR A 14 25.68 10.41 -4.69
N GLY A 15 26.00 11.57 -4.11
CA GLY A 15 25.38 12.02 -2.87
C GLY A 15 23.89 12.32 -3.03
N SER A 16 23.51 13.02 -4.10
CA SER A 16 22.09 13.29 -4.39
C SER A 16 21.28 12.02 -4.64
N LEU A 17 21.84 11.00 -5.31
CA LEU A 17 21.21 9.69 -5.47
C LEU A 17 21.02 8.97 -4.13
N LEU A 18 22.05 8.93 -3.29
CA LEU A 18 21.97 8.31 -1.96
C LEU A 18 20.92 8.99 -1.07
N ILE A 19 20.89 10.32 -1.07
CA ILE A 19 19.89 11.11 -0.34
C ILE A 19 18.49 10.86 -0.89
N GLY A 20 18.33 10.75 -2.21
CA GLY A 20 17.07 10.39 -2.87
C GLY A 20 16.56 9.01 -2.45
N ILE A 21 17.43 8.01 -2.38
CA ILE A 21 17.08 6.64 -1.95
C ILE A 21 16.63 6.65 -0.48
N ILE A 22 17.40 7.31 0.39
CA ILE A 22 17.11 7.39 1.83
C ILE A 22 15.77 8.10 2.06
N SER A 23 15.57 9.26 1.43
CA SER A 23 14.31 10.03 1.54
C SER A 23 13.12 9.27 0.96
N GLY A 24 13.30 8.57 -0.16
CA GLY A 24 12.27 7.71 -0.77
C GLY A 24 11.86 6.55 0.15
N LEU A 25 12.82 5.88 0.78
CA LEU A 25 12.55 4.81 1.76
C LEU A 25 11.78 5.33 2.98
N ILE A 26 12.19 6.47 3.53
CA ILE A 26 11.52 7.08 4.69
C ILE A 26 10.08 7.44 4.33
N SER A 27 9.86 8.08 3.18
CA SER A 27 8.53 8.42 2.68
C SER A 27 7.66 7.17 2.46
N GLY A 28 8.23 6.14 1.81
CA GLY A 28 7.55 4.87 1.58
C GLY A 28 7.14 4.15 2.86
N VAL A 29 7.98 4.17 3.89
CA VAL A 29 7.66 3.58 5.21
C VAL A 29 6.55 4.35 5.90
N ILE A 30 6.58 5.69 5.88
CA ILE A 30 5.54 6.52 6.49
C ILE A 30 4.21 6.32 5.78
N LEU A 31 4.19 6.41 4.44
CA LEU A 31 2.99 6.15 3.65
C LEU A 31 2.50 4.72 3.84
N GLY A 32 3.41 3.74 3.86
CA GLY A 32 3.09 2.33 4.10
C GLY A 32 2.49 2.09 5.49
N PHE A 33 2.99 2.76 6.53
CA PHE A 33 2.47 2.64 7.89
C PHE A 33 1.08 3.30 8.03
N PHE A 34 0.89 4.48 7.44
CA PHE A 34 -0.41 5.16 7.46
C PHE A 34 -1.43 4.50 6.53
N SER A 35 -1.01 3.99 5.38
CA SER A 35 -1.86 3.29 4.42
C SER A 35 -2.17 1.86 4.88
N GLY A 36 -1.23 1.17 5.52
CA GLY A 36 -1.42 -0.16 6.10
C GLY A 36 -2.57 -0.19 7.11
N LYS A 37 -2.70 0.85 7.95
CA LYS A 37 -3.86 0.99 8.85
C LYS A 37 -5.20 1.19 8.12
N LYS A 38 -5.18 1.71 6.88
CA LYS A 38 -6.38 1.81 6.02
C LYS A 38 -6.71 0.52 5.27
N TYR A 39 -5.80 -0.46 5.21
CA TYR A 39 -6.14 -1.78 4.66
C TYR A 39 -6.69 -2.74 5.73
N GLU A 40 -6.54 -2.41 7.02
CA GLU A 40 -7.11 -3.17 8.13
C GLU A 40 -8.64 -2.98 8.31
N VAL A 41 -9.30 -2.15 7.49
CA VAL A 41 -10.76 -1.96 7.51
C VAL A 41 -11.55 -2.94 6.64
N ASN A 42 -10.89 -3.81 5.87
CA ASN A 42 -11.54 -4.96 5.24
C ASN A 42 -11.37 -6.22 6.09
N LYS A 43 -11.67 -6.14 7.40
CA LYS A 43 -12.16 -7.33 8.09
C LYS A 43 -13.41 -7.78 7.33
N LEU A 44 -13.28 -8.87 6.56
CA LEU A 44 -14.41 -9.61 6.01
C LEU A 44 -15.50 -9.62 7.08
N LYS A 45 -16.61 -8.93 6.85
CA LYS A 45 -17.71 -8.93 7.82
C LYS A 45 -18.20 -10.37 7.89
N THR A 46 -17.86 -11.07 8.97
CA THR A 46 -18.36 -12.41 9.27
C THR A 46 -19.71 -12.25 9.96
N LYS A 47 -20.73 -12.98 9.51
CA LYS A 47 -22.05 -12.99 10.15
C LYS A 47 -22.24 -14.32 10.85
N GLY A 48 -21.92 -14.38 12.15
CA GLY A 48 -21.98 -15.62 12.93
C GLY A 48 -21.00 -16.70 12.45
N ASN A 49 -20.61 -17.61 13.36
CA ASN A 49 -19.71 -18.76 13.15
C ASN A 49 -18.67 -18.58 12.01
N ASN A 50 -17.94 -17.46 12.03
CA ASN A 50 -16.82 -17.11 11.15
C ASN A 50 -16.99 -17.37 9.64
N SER A 51 -18.23 -17.40 9.12
CA SER A 51 -18.47 -17.67 7.70
C SER A 51 -18.47 -16.36 6.89
N PRO A 52 -17.74 -16.28 5.75
CA PRO A 52 -17.75 -15.10 4.89
C PRO A 52 -19.14 -14.88 4.27
N ILE A 53 -19.63 -13.64 4.30
CA ILE A 53 -20.92 -13.28 3.68
C ILE A 53 -20.73 -13.26 2.16
N ILE A 54 -21.12 -14.36 1.51
CA ILE A 54 -21.17 -14.44 0.04
C ILE A 54 -22.55 -13.93 -0.39
N ASN A 55 -22.63 -12.70 -0.88
CA ASN A 55 -23.83 -12.22 -1.57
C ASN A 55 -23.92 -12.94 -2.92
N LYS A 56 -24.70 -14.01 -2.98
CA LYS A 56 -25.04 -14.68 -4.24
C LYS A 56 -25.98 -13.77 -5.02
N SER A 57 -25.47 -13.11 -6.05
CA SER A 57 -26.32 -12.43 -7.03
C SER A 57 -26.99 -13.50 -7.89
N GLU A 58 -28.29 -13.72 -7.69
CA GLU A 58 -29.10 -14.51 -8.62
C GLU A 58 -29.29 -13.71 -9.92
N ILE A 59 -28.66 -14.14 -11.00
CA ILE A 59 -28.92 -13.62 -12.33
C ILE A 59 -30.25 -14.23 -12.78
N LYS A 60 -31.36 -13.49 -12.63
CA LYS A 60 -32.63 -13.84 -13.28
C LYS A 60 -32.50 -13.59 -14.78
N VAL A 61 -32.23 -14.65 -15.55
CA VAL A 61 -32.33 -14.61 -17.00
C VAL A 61 -33.82 -14.52 -17.33
N ASN A 62 -34.27 -13.34 -17.77
CA ASN A 62 -35.64 -13.13 -18.22
C ASN A 62 -35.77 -13.68 -19.65
N SER A 63 -36.14 -14.95 -19.79
CA SER A 63 -36.49 -15.57 -21.06
C SER A 63 -37.89 -15.10 -21.48
N ASN A 64 -37.94 -13.94 -22.17
CA ASN A 64 -39.10 -13.57 -22.97
C ASN A 64 -39.07 -14.41 -24.26
N GLU A 65 -39.61 -15.63 -24.20
CA GLU A 65 -40.05 -16.33 -25.41
C GLU A 65 -41.44 -15.81 -25.79
N LYS A 66 -41.55 -15.22 -26.98
CA LYS A 66 -42.81 -15.01 -27.68
C LYS A 66 -42.61 -15.20 -29.17
#